data_AF-A0A395VQB7-F1
#
_entry.id   AF-A0A395VQB7-F1
#
_cell.length_a   1.000
_cell.length_b   1.000
_cell.length_c   1.000
_cell.angle_alpha   90.00
_cell.angle_beta   90.00
_cell.angle_gamma   90.00
#
_symmetry.space_group_name_H-M   'P 1'
#
loop_
_entity.id
_entity.type
_entity.pdbx_description
1 polymer ?
#
loop_
_entity_poly.entity_id
_entity_poly.type
_entity_poly.pdbx_seq_one_letter_code
_entity_poly.pdbx_strand_id
1 'polypeptide(L)'
;MKKILVLLCFILYIISAHAQYCSIKKGRTAYYVTTEVKEGKTLKDTMCIADVVDKGDRLIIREDAFGEHYDSLSIKSGINRLFYIYHKSQDMTEVILLDGKSEYEYQKYSKNIYAEGRISIPLKDHVQNGDDIPQCNFLQKSGPMTMKASLKGKYKGRETIHTPAGDFDCIKIYTEQKGKVMFISETEYSIDWYAKNIGLVKSETITKKGKVISTTLLYAIKE
;
A
#
# COMPACT_ATOMS: atom_id res chain seq x y z
N MET A 1 7.64 21.86 -59.22
CA MET A 1 7.64 22.35 -57.84
C MET A 1 7.47 21.16 -56.89
N LYS A 2 8.44 20.98 -55.98
CA LYS A 2 8.63 19.77 -55.17
C LYS A 2 7.48 19.57 -54.18
N LYS A 3 6.94 18.34 -54.15
CA LYS A 3 5.96 17.85 -53.19
C LYS A 3 6.60 17.85 -51.80
N ILE A 4 6.11 18.68 -50.89
CA ILE A 4 6.47 18.61 -49.47
C ILE A 4 5.56 17.54 -48.85
N LEU A 5 6.15 16.36 -48.64
CA LEU A 5 5.58 15.27 -47.87
C LEU A 5 5.64 15.70 -46.39
N VAL A 6 4.54 16.20 -45.85
CA VAL A 6 4.41 16.44 -44.40
C VAL A 6 4.23 15.08 -43.74
N LEU A 7 5.33 14.52 -43.24
CA LEU A 7 5.34 13.33 -42.41
C LEU A 7 4.82 13.73 -41.01
N LEU A 8 3.51 13.57 -40.78
CA LEU A 8 2.92 13.65 -39.45
C LEU A 8 3.41 12.46 -38.62
N CYS A 9 4.50 12.65 -37.88
CA CYS A 9 4.93 11.74 -36.83
C CYS A 9 3.85 11.70 -35.74
N PHE A 10 2.93 10.74 -35.83
CA PHE A 10 2.20 10.26 -34.64
C PHE A 10 3.26 9.67 -33.71
N ILE A 11 3.75 10.46 -32.76
CA ILE A 11 4.37 9.93 -31.55
C ILE A 11 3.23 9.21 -30.83
N LEU A 12 3.06 7.92 -31.14
CA LEU A 12 2.45 6.97 -30.23
C LEU A 12 3.24 7.14 -28.94
N TYR A 13 2.68 7.89 -27.97
CA TYR A 13 3.07 7.72 -26.58
C TYR A 13 2.74 6.25 -26.29
N ILE A 14 3.74 5.40 -26.48
CA ILE A 14 3.77 4.10 -25.83
C ILE A 14 3.62 4.48 -24.38
N ILE A 15 2.43 4.26 -23.82
CA ILE A 15 2.22 4.32 -22.39
C ILE A 15 3.17 3.26 -21.88
N SER A 16 4.37 3.69 -21.49
CA SER A 16 5.32 2.83 -20.80
C SER A 16 4.52 2.27 -19.65
N ALA A 17 4.33 0.95 -19.67
CA ALA A 17 3.50 0.24 -18.71
C ALA A 17 4.25 0.24 -17.37
N HIS A 18 4.32 1.39 -16.73
CA HIS A 18 5.02 1.61 -15.49
C HIS A 18 4.47 0.68 -14.41
N ALA A 19 5.36 0.19 -13.55
CA ALA A 19 5.04 -0.62 -12.37
C ALA A 19 4.44 0.25 -11.25
N GLN A 20 3.40 0.99 -11.60
CA GLN A 20 2.66 1.87 -10.71
C GLN A 20 1.54 1.06 -10.05
N TYR A 21 1.81 0.47 -8.90
CA TYR A 21 0.87 -0.34 -8.10
C TYR A 21 0.06 0.52 -7.13
N CYS A 22 -0.41 1.68 -7.59
CA CYS A 22 -1.34 2.57 -6.89
C CYS A 22 -2.03 3.49 -7.91
N SER A 23 -3.19 4.05 -7.56
CA SER A 23 -3.81 5.10 -8.38
C SER A 23 -3.14 6.45 -8.15
N ILE A 24 -3.00 7.24 -9.21
CA ILE A 24 -2.60 8.67 -9.16
C ILE A 24 -3.70 9.64 -9.55
N LYS A 25 -4.92 9.15 -9.77
CA LYS A 25 -6.06 10.02 -10.03
C LYS A 25 -6.60 10.53 -8.69
N LYS A 26 -6.28 11.78 -8.35
CA LYS A 26 -6.83 12.46 -7.17
C LYS A 26 -8.36 12.41 -7.19
N GLY A 27 -8.96 12.05 -6.06
CA GLY A 27 -10.40 11.84 -5.92
C GLY A 27 -10.90 10.44 -6.29
N ARG A 28 -10.10 9.62 -6.98
CA ARG A 28 -10.45 8.22 -7.25
C ARG A 28 -10.66 7.51 -5.92
N THR A 29 -11.75 6.76 -5.85
CA THR A 29 -12.22 6.11 -4.64
C THR A 29 -12.37 4.61 -4.87
N ALA A 30 -11.81 3.79 -4.00
CA ALA A 30 -11.96 2.34 -3.97
C ALA A 30 -12.80 1.93 -2.77
N TYR A 31 -13.75 1.01 -2.97
CA TYR A 31 -14.61 0.46 -1.93
C TYR A 31 -14.19 -0.97 -1.64
N TYR A 32 -13.98 -1.29 -0.37
CA TYR A 32 -13.56 -2.60 0.08
C TYR A 32 -14.61 -3.23 0.99
N VAL A 33 -14.71 -4.55 0.89
CA VAL A 33 -15.50 -5.37 1.81
C VAL A 33 -14.55 -6.34 2.49
N THR A 34 -14.53 -6.30 3.81
CA THR A 34 -13.73 -7.19 4.65
C THR A 34 -14.65 -8.19 5.34
N THR A 35 -14.34 -9.47 5.25
CA THR A 35 -15.04 -10.54 5.97
C THR A 35 -14.14 -11.14 7.03
N GLU A 36 -14.53 -11.03 8.30
CA GLU A 36 -13.81 -11.59 9.43
C GLU A 36 -14.39 -12.95 9.81
N VAL A 37 -13.61 -14.01 9.58
CA VAL A 37 -14.09 -15.40 9.67
C VAL A 37 -14.50 -15.78 11.09
N LYS A 38 -13.76 -15.31 12.11
CA LYS A 38 -14.03 -15.68 13.51
C LYS A 38 -15.31 -15.04 14.04
N GLU A 39 -15.55 -13.79 13.68
CA GLU A 39 -16.65 -12.99 14.22
C GLU A 39 -17.90 -13.07 13.35
N GLY A 40 -17.78 -13.59 12.11
CA GLY A 40 -18.86 -13.59 11.13
C GLY A 40 -19.24 -12.19 10.70
N LYS A 41 -18.34 -11.22 10.88
CA LYS A 41 -18.58 -9.80 10.60
C LYS A 41 -18.17 -9.47 9.17
N THR A 42 -18.92 -8.54 8.60
CA THR A 42 -18.56 -7.89 7.34
C THR A 42 -18.39 -6.41 7.61
N LEU A 43 -17.26 -5.86 7.21
CA LEU A 43 -16.89 -4.46 7.37
C LEU A 43 -16.74 -3.83 5.98
N LYS A 44 -17.13 -2.56 5.86
CA LYS A 44 -17.07 -1.80 4.62
C LYS A 44 -16.22 -0.57 4.80
N ASP A 45 -15.24 -0.43 3.93
CA ASP A 45 -14.32 0.69 3.94
C ASP A 45 -14.21 1.33 2.55
N THR A 46 -13.79 2.57 2.57
CA THR A 46 -13.59 3.44 1.42
C THR A 46 -12.20 4.02 1.51
N MET A 47 -11.40 3.85 0.47
CA MET A 47 -10.08 4.44 0.33
C MET A 47 -10.11 5.46 -0.80
N CYS A 48 -9.63 6.67 -0.55
CA CYS A 48 -9.66 7.77 -1.52
C CYS A 48 -8.27 8.34 -1.74
N ILE A 49 -7.87 8.50 -3.00
CA ILE A 49 -6.64 9.19 -3.37
C ILE A 49 -6.79 10.68 -3.04
N ALA A 50 -6.38 11.06 -1.83
CA ALA A 50 -6.55 12.39 -1.28
C ALA A 50 -5.57 13.39 -1.88
N ASP A 51 -4.35 12.94 -2.23
CA ASP A 51 -3.33 13.83 -2.80
C ASP A 51 -2.29 13.08 -3.61
N VAL A 52 -1.72 13.77 -4.60
CA VAL A 52 -0.63 13.29 -5.44
C VAL A 52 0.35 14.42 -5.65
N VAL A 53 1.58 14.23 -5.20
CA VAL A 53 2.62 15.26 -5.22
C VAL A 53 3.79 14.75 -6.06
N ASP A 54 4.08 15.43 -7.17
CA ASP A 54 5.27 15.18 -7.98
C ASP A 54 6.49 15.91 -7.40
N LYS A 55 7.56 15.17 -7.15
CA LYS A 55 8.86 15.65 -6.65
C LYS A 55 9.99 15.29 -7.63
N GLY A 56 9.72 15.30 -8.92
CA GLY A 56 10.70 14.96 -9.96
C GLY A 56 10.76 13.46 -10.17
N ASP A 57 11.72 12.77 -9.54
CA ASP A 57 11.87 11.31 -9.66
C ASP A 57 10.82 10.51 -8.85
N ARG A 58 10.11 11.18 -7.94
CA ARG A 58 9.13 10.53 -7.06
C ARG A 58 7.76 11.13 -7.21
N LEU A 59 6.74 10.27 -7.27
CA LEU A 59 5.37 10.65 -6.95
C LEU A 59 5.07 10.19 -5.54
N ILE A 60 4.59 11.10 -4.69
CA ILE A 60 4.10 10.78 -3.34
C ILE A 60 2.59 10.82 -3.40
N ILE A 61 1.95 9.69 -3.14
CA ILE A 61 0.50 9.52 -3.16
C ILE A 61 0.04 9.34 -1.72
N ARG A 62 -0.95 10.13 -1.30
CA ARG A 62 -1.66 9.94 -0.05
C ARG A 62 -3.04 9.39 -0.34
N GLU A 63 -3.36 8.27 0.31
CA GLU A 63 -4.68 7.65 0.30
C GLU A 63 -5.27 7.74 1.71
N ASP A 64 -6.47 8.28 1.83
CA ASP A 64 -7.17 8.40 3.10
C ASP A 64 -8.25 7.30 3.17
N ALA A 65 -8.22 6.47 4.20
CA ALA A 65 -9.19 5.40 4.44
C ALA A 65 -10.28 5.84 5.42
N PHE A 66 -11.50 5.38 5.19
CA PHE A 66 -12.69 5.66 5.99
C PHE A 66 -13.55 4.40 6.04
N GLY A 67 -14.37 4.24 7.08
CA GLY A 67 -15.29 3.12 7.16
C GLY A 67 -15.31 2.48 8.53
N GLU A 68 -15.77 1.25 8.58
CA GLU A 68 -16.05 0.54 9.83
C GLU A 68 -14.78 0.13 10.58
N HIS A 69 -13.62 0.09 9.93
CA HIS A 69 -12.33 -0.13 10.62
C HIS A 69 -11.77 1.14 11.29
N TYR A 70 -12.22 2.33 10.89
CA TYR A 70 -11.56 3.58 11.26
C TYR A 70 -12.47 4.45 12.12
N ASP A 71 -12.24 4.42 13.43
CA ASP A 71 -12.96 5.28 14.36
C ASP A 71 -12.56 6.76 14.25
N SER A 72 -13.32 7.63 14.91
CA SER A 72 -13.08 9.07 14.86
C SER A 72 -11.70 9.48 15.39
N LEU A 73 -11.11 8.70 16.29
CA LEU A 73 -9.78 8.95 16.84
C LEU A 73 -8.69 8.59 15.81
N SER A 74 -8.84 7.48 15.10
CA SER A 74 -7.96 7.02 14.03
C SER A 74 -7.91 8.05 12.89
N ILE A 75 -9.07 8.61 12.53
CA ILE A 75 -9.18 9.67 11.53
C ILE A 75 -8.50 10.97 12.01
N LYS A 76 -8.77 11.41 13.25
CA LYS A 76 -8.17 12.63 13.81
C LYS A 76 -6.65 12.53 13.96
N SER A 77 -6.15 11.37 14.35
CA SER A 77 -4.72 11.08 14.49
C SER A 77 -4.01 10.84 13.15
N GLY A 78 -4.77 10.58 12.08
CA GLY A 78 -4.22 10.33 10.75
C GLY A 78 -3.70 8.90 10.56
N ILE A 79 -4.01 7.97 11.47
CA ILE A 79 -3.70 6.53 11.35
C ILE A 79 -4.39 5.92 10.12
N ASN A 80 -5.50 6.51 9.70
CA ASN A 80 -6.25 6.10 8.52
C ASN A 80 -5.57 6.48 7.18
N ARG A 81 -4.39 7.12 7.20
CA ARG A 81 -3.70 7.56 6.00
C ARG A 81 -2.65 6.54 5.57
N LEU A 82 -2.75 6.09 4.33
CA LEU A 82 -1.77 5.25 3.67
C LEU A 82 -0.97 6.09 2.68
N PHE A 83 0.31 5.78 2.53
CA PHE A 83 1.17 6.46 1.56
C PHE A 83 1.76 5.46 0.57
N TYR A 84 1.83 5.87 -0.69
CA TYR A 84 2.60 5.21 -1.72
C TYR A 84 3.67 6.16 -2.25
N ILE A 85 4.87 5.64 -2.51
CA ILE A 85 5.91 6.37 -3.22
C ILE A 85 6.23 5.63 -4.50
N TYR A 86 5.89 6.22 -5.64
CA TYR A 86 6.30 5.70 -6.93
C TYR A 86 7.65 6.33 -7.34
N HIS A 87 8.69 5.50 -7.43
CA HIS A 87 10.05 5.90 -7.84
C HIS A 87 10.20 5.67 -9.35
N LYS A 88 10.13 6.75 -10.13
CA LYS A 88 10.06 6.71 -11.61
C LYS A 88 11.30 6.08 -12.22
N SER A 89 12.49 6.44 -11.75
CA SER A 89 13.77 5.89 -12.23
C SER A 89 13.93 4.38 -11.98
N GLN A 90 13.26 3.85 -10.96
CA GLN A 90 13.38 2.45 -10.56
C GLN A 90 12.19 1.59 -11.03
N ASP A 91 11.18 2.22 -11.64
CA ASP A 91 9.90 1.61 -11.99
C ASP A 91 9.38 0.74 -10.83
N MET A 92 9.18 1.38 -9.69
CA MET A 92 8.82 0.71 -8.43
C MET A 92 7.82 1.54 -7.64
N THR A 93 6.81 0.87 -7.11
CA THR A 93 5.90 1.45 -6.10
C THR A 93 6.28 0.95 -4.72
N GLU A 94 6.57 1.84 -3.79
CA GLU A 94 6.81 1.53 -2.39
C GLU A 94 5.53 1.80 -1.60
N VAL A 95 4.92 0.76 -1.04
CA VAL A 95 3.78 0.87 -0.10
C VAL A 95 4.35 1.19 1.28
N ILE A 96 3.95 2.30 1.89
CA ILE A 96 4.48 2.77 3.17
C ILE A 96 3.46 2.45 4.26
N LEU A 97 3.79 1.51 5.14
CA LEU A 97 2.92 1.13 6.27
C LEU A 97 3.22 1.96 7.52
N LEU A 98 4.49 2.25 7.78
CA LEU A 98 4.96 3.13 8.86
C LEU A 98 6.20 3.90 8.39
N ASP A 99 6.30 5.20 8.67
CA ASP A 99 7.45 6.00 8.27
C ASP A 99 7.84 7.00 9.36
N GLY A 100 9.00 6.78 9.99
CA GLY A 100 9.45 7.61 11.11
C GLY A 100 9.72 9.06 10.71
N LYS A 101 10.09 9.29 9.45
CA LYS A 101 10.33 10.63 8.92
C LYS A 101 9.03 11.43 8.77
N SER A 102 8.00 10.83 8.16
CA SER A 102 6.68 11.45 8.04
C SER A 102 6.05 11.68 9.42
N GLU A 103 6.18 10.72 10.33
CA GLU A 103 5.76 10.90 11.72
C GLU A 103 6.45 12.10 12.39
N TYR A 104 7.77 12.23 12.25
CA TYR A 104 8.52 13.36 12.78
C TYR A 104 8.07 14.71 12.20
N GLU A 105 7.82 14.78 10.89
CA GLU A 105 7.37 16.01 10.22
C GLU A 105 5.96 16.45 10.66
N TYR A 106 5.02 15.50 10.86
CA TYR A 106 3.70 15.79 11.43
C TYR A 106 3.77 16.13 12.93
N GLN A 107 4.73 15.55 13.65
CA GLN A 107 4.88 15.67 15.11
C GLN A 107 5.84 16.77 15.54
N LYS A 108 6.12 17.78 14.69
CA LYS A 108 6.83 19.01 15.07
C LYS A 108 6.23 19.73 16.30
N TYR A 109 5.04 19.32 16.75
CA TYR A 109 4.32 19.79 17.94
C TYR A 109 4.43 18.87 19.18
N SER A 110 5.04 17.68 19.08
CA SER A 110 5.23 16.75 20.20
C SER A 110 6.72 16.54 20.48
N LYS A 111 7.27 17.32 21.42
CA LYS A 111 8.71 17.28 21.79
C LYS A 111 9.20 15.94 22.38
N ASN A 112 8.30 14.98 22.60
CA ASN A 112 8.56 13.76 23.37
C ASN A 112 8.43 12.47 22.54
N ILE A 113 8.31 12.58 21.22
CA ILE A 113 8.21 11.42 20.32
C ILE A 113 9.40 11.40 19.38
N TYR A 114 10.06 10.25 19.32
CA TYR A 114 11.16 9.95 18.41
C TYR A 114 10.77 8.75 17.57
N ALA A 115 10.92 8.84 16.25
CA ALA A 115 10.66 7.74 15.34
C ALA A 115 11.81 7.62 14.32
N GLU A 116 12.25 6.39 14.06
CA GLU A 116 13.26 6.07 13.06
C GLU A 116 12.90 4.80 12.29
N GLY A 117 13.47 4.68 11.10
CA GLY A 117 13.19 3.56 10.21
C GLY A 117 11.83 3.67 9.53
N ARG A 118 11.43 2.58 8.88
CA ARG A 118 10.25 2.50 8.02
C ARG A 118 9.81 1.04 7.93
N ILE A 119 8.50 0.83 7.88
CA ILE A 119 7.90 -0.42 7.39
C ILE A 119 7.31 -0.14 6.01
N SER A 120 7.78 -0.87 5.02
CA SER A 120 7.40 -0.65 3.63
C SER A 120 7.57 -1.89 2.77
N ILE A 121 6.78 -1.95 1.70
CA ILE A 121 6.81 -3.04 0.73
C ILE A 121 7.12 -2.45 -0.65
N PRO A 122 8.31 -2.69 -1.22
CA PRO A 122 8.57 -2.39 -2.62
C PRO A 122 7.80 -3.35 -3.52
N LEU A 123 7.17 -2.82 -4.56
CA LEU A 123 6.45 -3.55 -5.60
C LEU A 123 7.09 -3.22 -6.95
N LYS A 124 7.57 -4.25 -7.66
CA LYS A 124 8.26 -4.15 -8.95
C LYS A 124 7.73 -5.23 -9.89
N ASP A 125 7.76 -4.98 -11.18
CA ASP A 125 7.31 -5.97 -12.19
C ASP A 125 8.25 -7.16 -12.33
N HIS A 126 9.56 -6.91 -12.26
CA HIS A 126 10.59 -7.89 -12.55
C HIS A 126 11.06 -8.61 -11.27
N VAL A 127 10.12 -9.24 -10.55
CA VAL A 127 10.41 -10.06 -9.37
C VAL A 127 10.02 -11.51 -9.64
N GLN A 128 10.85 -12.43 -9.17
CA GLN A 128 10.62 -13.86 -9.31
C GLN A 128 9.84 -14.40 -8.11
N ASN A 129 9.08 -15.47 -8.34
CA ASN A 129 8.41 -16.17 -7.24
C ASN A 129 9.48 -16.71 -6.27
N GLY A 130 9.33 -16.39 -4.99
CA GLY A 130 10.27 -16.79 -3.93
C GLY A 130 11.28 -15.71 -3.54
N ASP A 131 11.44 -14.67 -4.35
CA ASP A 131 12.29 -13.52 -4.05
C ASP A 131 11.89 -12.89 -2.70
N ASP A 132 12.88 -12.43 -1.95
CA ASP A 132 12.66 -11.79 -0.67
C ASP A 132 12.22 -10.34 -0.84
N ILE A 133 11.23 -9.95 -0.04
CA ILE A 133 10.95 -8.54 0.22
C ILE A 133 12.01 -8.06 1.23
N PRO A 134 12.74 -6.96 0.95
CA PRO A 134 13.76 -6.44 1.84
C PRO A 134 13.24 -6.27 3.27
N GLN A 135 13.95 -6.87 4.24
CA GLN A 135 13.57 -6.73 5.63
C GLN A 135 13.70 -5.26 6.05
N CYS A 136 12.67 -4.73 6.69
CA CYS A 136 12.66 -3.37 7.20
C CYS A 136 12.24 -3.36 8.68
N ASN A 137 12.69 -2.32 9.39
CA ASN A 137 12.43 -2.15 10.81
C ASN A 137 12.03 -0.70 11.08
N PHE A 138 11.24 -0.53 12.13
CA PHE A 138 10.77 0.75 12.61
C PHE A 138 10.84 0.77 14.13
N LEU A 139 11.25 1.91 14.68
CA LEU A 139 11.32 2.15 16.12
C LEU A 139 10.66 3.50 16.41
N GLN A 140 9.70 3.49 17.34
CA GLN A 140 9.13 4.69 17.90
C GLN A 140 9.26 4.68 19.43
N LYS A 141 9.64 5.82 19.98
CA LYS A 141 9.69 6.08 21.42
C LYS A 141 8.79 7.26 21.72
N SER A 142 7.85 7.08 22.65
CA SER A 142 6.93 8.13 23.11
C SER A 142 6.89 8.10 24.63
N GLY A 143 7.65 8.99 25.28
CA GLY A 143 7.87 8.94 26.73
C GLY A 143 8.43 7.58 27.17
N PRO A 144 7.81 6.87 28.15
CA PRO A 144 8.27 5.55 28.59
C PRO A 144 7.92 4.43 27.60
N MET A 145 7.06 4.70 26.60
CA MET A 145 6.59 3.68 25.67
C MET A 145 7.57 3.50 24.50
N THR A 146 7.93 2.25 24.22
CA THR A 146 8.70 1.89 23.03
C THR A 146 7.90 0.92 22.16
N MET A 147 7.73 1.29 20.90
CA MET A 147 7.19 0.44 19.85
C MET A 147 8.30 0.06 18.87
N LYS A 148 8.40 -1.24 18.57
CA LYS A 148 9.25 -1.77 17.52
C LYS A 148 8.38 -2.50 16.53
N ALA A 149 8.60 -2.26 15.25
CA ALA A 149 8.00 -3.06 14.19
C ALA A 149 9.08 -3.61 13.27
N SER A 150 8.84 -4.79 12.70
CA SER A 150 9.64 -5.31 11.60
C SER A 150 8.77 -6.04 10.60
N LEU A 151 9.19 -6.02 9.35
CA LEU A 151 8.53 -6.72 8.26
C LEU A 151 9.57 -7.47 7.44
N LYS A 152 9.24 -8.71 7.13
CA LYS A 152 9.91 -9.51 6.10
C LYS A 152 8.83 -10.16 5.24
N GLY A 153 9.17 -10.52 4.02
CA GLY A 153 8.19 -11.11 3.13
C GLY A 153 8.81 -11.79 1.93
N LYS A 154 7.95 -12.34 1.08
CA LYS A 154 8.32 -12.97 -0.18
C LYS A 154 7.34 -12.59 -1.27
N TYR A 155 7.84 -12.40 -2.47
CA TYR A 155 7.02 -12.39 -3.67
C TYR A 155 6.52 -13.81 -3.97
N LYS A 156 5.26 -13.93 -4.37
CA LYS A 156 4.56 -15.20 -4.60
C LYS A 156 4.13 -15.37 -6.06
N GLY A 157 4.71 -14.59 -6.96
CA GLY A 157 4.37 -14.55 -8.38
C GLY A 157 3.22 -13.60 -8.69
N ARG A 158 2.54 -13.85 -9.81
CA ARG A 158 1.37 -13.08 -10.26
C ARG A 158 0.17 -13.99 -10.41
N GLU A 159 -1.01 -13.47 -10.14
CA GLU A 159 -2.26 -14.16 -10.42
C GLU A 159 -3.38 -13.17 -10.75
N THR A 160 -4.31 -13.59 -11.60
CA THR A 160 -5.51 -12.81 -11.88
C THR A 160 -6.49 -12.95 -10.71
N ILE A 161 -6.91 -11.83 -10.14
CA ILE A 161 -7.91 -11.77 -9.09
C ILE A 161 -9.21 -11.24 -9.67
N HIS A 162 -10.26 -12.04 -9.51
CA HIS A 162 -11.62 -11.72 -9.91
C HIS A 162 -12.34 -11.03 -8.75
N THR A 163 -12.86 -9.82 -8.98
CA THR A 163 -13.67 -9.09 -8.01
C THR A 163 -14.90 -8.47 -8.67
N PRO A 164 -15.89 -8.01 -7.88
CA PRO A 164 -17.02 -7.27 -8.43
C PRO A 164 -16.62 -5.96 -9.14
N ALA A 165 -15.42 -5.42 -8.86
CA ALA A 165 -14.88 -4.25 -9.54
C ALA A 165 -14.21 -4.58 -10.89
N GLY A 166 -14.01 -5.86 -11.21
CA GLY A 166 -13.38 -6.34 -12.42
C GLY A 166 -12.32 -7.43 -12.17
N ASP A 167 -11.61 -7.76 -13.24
CA ASP A 167 -10.50 -8.72 -13.21
C ASP A 167 -9.17 -7.97 -13.25
N PHE A 168 -8.25 -8.35 -12.37
CA PHE A 168 -6.99 -7.64 -12.21
C PHE A 168 -5.81 -8.61 -12.23
N ASP A 169 -4.80 -8.34 -13.08
CA ASP A 169 -3.49 -9.01 -12.99
C ASP A 169 -2.71 -8.44 -11.80
N CYS A 170 -2.58 -9.25 -10.76
CA CYS A 170 -2.01 -8.82 -9.49
C CYS A 170 -0.63 -9.43 -9.26
N ILE A 171 0.29 -8.64 -8.72
CA ILE A 171 1.42 -9.18 -7.97
C ILE A 171 0.92 -9.71 -6.64
N LYS A 172 1.33 -10.93 -6.28
CA LYS A 172 1.01 -11.57 -5.01
C LYS A 172 2.22 -11.54 -4.10
N ILE A 173 2.02 -11.12 -2.86
CA ILE A 173 3.07 -11.11 -1.84
C ILE A 173 2.60 -11.80 -0.56
N TYR A 174 3.55 -12.28 0.20
CA TYR A 174 3.36 -12.73 1.58
C TYR A 174 4.23 -11.89 2.50
N THR A 175 3.68 -11.46 3.63
CA THR A 175 4.43 -10.70 4.65
C THR A 175 4.20 -11.26 6.06
N GLU A 176 5.26 -11.24 6.86
CA GLU A 176 5.24 -11.46 8.31
C GLU A 176 5.63 -10.13 8.98
N GLN A 177 4.64 -9.47 9.57
CA GLN A 177 4.82 -8.22 10.30
C GLN A 177 4.82 -8.49 11.81
N LYS A 178 5.86 -8.04 12.50
CA LYS A 178 5.98 -8.16 13.95
C LYS A 178 5.85 -6.79 14.57
N GLY A 179 4.89 -6.66 15.48
CA GLY A 179 4.77 -5.51 16.37
C GLY A 179 5.21 -5.90 17.77
N LYS A 180 5.95 -5.01 18.43
CA LYS A 180 6.23 -5.11 19.86
C LYS A 180 6.04 -3.75 20.51
N VAL A 181 5.08 -3.68 21.42
CA VAL A 181 4.84 -2.50 22.26
C VAL A 181 5.13 -2.91 23.70
N MET A 182 6.17 -2.32 24.30
CA MET A 182 6.61 -2.67 25.65
C MET A 182 6.86 -4.19 25.82
N PHE A 183 6.01 -4.87 26.60
CA PHE A 183 6.09 -6.31 26.89
C PHE A 183 5.16 -7.16 26.00
N ILE A 184 4.28 -6.54 25.22
CA ILE A 184 3.33 -7.21 24.33
C ILE A 184 3.95 -7.33 22.94
N SER A 185 3.87 -8.51 22.35
CA SER A 185 4.32 -8.76 20.98
C SER A 185 3.24 -9.50 20.21
N GLU A 186 3.01 -9.05 18.99
CA GLU A 186 2.09 -9.67 18.05
C GLU A 186 2.80 -9.90 16.73
N THR A 187 2.34 -10.92 15.99
CA THR A 187 2.81 -11.22 14.65
C THR A 187 1.61 -11.43 13.76
N GLU A 188 1.51 -10.60 12.73
CA GLU A 188 0.52 -10.71 11.67
C GLU A 188 1.15 -11.35 10.44
N TYR A 189 0.37 -12.17 9.76
CA TYR A 189 0.74 -12.78 8.50
C TYR A 189 -0.31 -12.38 7.48
N SER A 190 0.11 -11.79 6.36
CA SER A 190 -0.80 -11.40 5.28
C SER A 190 -0.36 -11.98 3.94
N ILE A 191 -1.34 -12.20 3.08
CA ILE A 191 -1.15 -12.39 1.64
C ILE A 191 -1.88 -11.24 0.97
N ASP A 192 -1.16 -10.44 0.19
CA ASP A 192 -1.69 -9.24 -0.43
C ASP A 192 -1.52 -9.28 -1.94
N TRP A 193 -2.49 -8.71 -2.65
CA TRP A 193 -2.55 -8.66 -4.10
C TRP A 193 -2.65 -7.22 -4.56
N TYR A 194 -1.68 -6.78 -5.36
CA TYR A 194 -1.66 -5.42 -5.88
C TYR A 194 -1.73 -5.41 -7.40
N ALA A 195 -2.58 -4.55 -7.95
CA ALA A 195 -2.69 -4.34 -9.38
C ALA A 195 -2.21 -2.94 -9.79
N LYS A 196 -1.69 -2.85 -11.01
CA LYS A 196 -1.24 -1.57 -11.58
C LYS A 196 -2.40 -0.59 -11.71
N ASN A 197 -2.14 0.69 -11.43
CA ASN A 197 -3.08 1.82 -11.43
C ASN A 197 -4.26 1.69 -10.45
N ILE A 198 -4.31 0.60 -9.67
CA ILE A 198 -5.36 0.33 -8.70
C ILE A 198 -4.78 0.42 -7.29
N GLY A 199 -3.72 -0.34 -6.99
CA GLY A 199 -3.29 -0.57 -5.62
C GLY A 199 -3.73 -1.93 -5.12
N LEU A 200 -4.11 -2.00 -3.86
CA LEU A 200 -4.59 -3.24 -3.23
C LEU A 200 -5.88 -3.72 -3.92
N VAL A 201 -5.93 -4.99 -4.31
CA VAL A 201 -7.13 -5.63 -4.89
C VAL A 201 -7.73 -6.62 -3.91
N LYS A 202 -6.87 -7.32 -3.19
CA LYS A 202 -7.25 -8.30 -2.18
C LYS A 202 -6.20 -8.34 -1.08
N SER A 203 -6.63 -8.61 0.15
CA SER A 203 -5.76 -8.96 1.27
C SER A 203 -6.37 -10.13 2.04
N GLU A 204 -5.55 -11.06 2.49
CA GLU A 204 -5.92 -12.13 3.40
C GLU A 204 -5.02 -12.11 4.63
N THR A 205 -5.60 -11.88 5.80
CA THR A 205 -4.90 -12.14 7.06
C THR A 205 -4.99 -13.63 7.36
N ILE A 206 -3.84 -14.25 7.62
CA ILE A 206 -3.72 -15.69 7.87
C ILE A 206 -3.12 -15.97 9.25
N THR A 207 -3.42 -17.14 9.79
CA THR A 207 -2.68 -17.68 10.93
C THR A 207 -1.29 -18.13 10.49
N LYS A 208 -0.38 -18.34 11.45
CA LYS A 208 0.94 -18.97 11.20
C LYS A 208 0.85 -20.32 10.47
N LYS A 209 -0.28 -21.04 10.61
CA LYS A 209 -0.54 -22.33 9.94
C LYS A 209 -1.16 -22.18 8.54
N GLY A 210 -1.34 -20.96 8.04
CA GLY A 210 -1.90 -20.69 6.72
C GLY A 210 -3.43 -20.63 6.64
N LYS A 211 -4.15 -20.79 7.76
CA LYS A 211 -5.62 -20.62 7.77
C LYS A 211 -5.99 -19.15 7.63
N VAL A 212 -6.83 -18.81 6.64
CA VAL A 212 -7.42 -17.48 6.47
C VAL A 212 -8.36 -17.14 7.64
N ILE A 213 -8.21 -15.94 8.19
CA ILE A 213 -9.05 -15.42 9.28
C ILE A 213 -9.74 -14.10 8.95
N SER A 214 -9.22 -13.36 7.98
CA SER A 214 -9.87 -12.18 7.41
C SER A 214 -9.59 -12.10 5.91
N THR A 215 -10.54 -11.59 5.14
CA THR A 215 -10.37 -11.33 3.71
C THR A 215 -10.95 -9.98 3.35
N THR A 216 -10.12 -9.08 2.84
CA THR A 216 -10.49 -7.78 2.28
C THR A 216 -10.50 -7.89 0.76
N LEU A 217 -11.59 -7.51 0.11
CA LEU A 217 -11.75 -7.57 -1.34
C LEU A 217 -12.19 -6.22 -1.91
N LEU A 218 -11.54 -5.79 -2.99
CA LEU A 218 -11.95 -4.63 -3.77
C LEU A 218 -13.31 -4.89 -4.42
N TYR A 219 -14.32 -4.11 -4.03
CA TYR A 219 -15.69 -4.31 -4.45
C TYR A 219 -16.12 -3.35 -5.57
N ALA A 220 -15.67 -2.10 -5.52
CA ALA A 220 -15.96 -1.12 -6.55
C ALA A 220 -14.88 -0.05 -6.63
N ILE A 221 -14.77 0.59 -7.80
CA ILE A 221 -13.95 1.78 -8.00
C ILE A 221 -14.84 2.88 -8.58
N LYS A 222 -14.69 4.11 -8.07
CA LYS A 222 -15.30 5.32 -8.64
C LYS A 222 -14.22 6.33 -9.00
N GLU A 223 -14.50 7.05 -10.08
CA GLU A 223 -13.62 8.07 -10.65
C GLU A 223 -13.97 9.49 -10.24
#